data_AF-A0A2V8F844-F1
#
_entry.id   AF-A0A2V8F844-F1
#
_cell.length_a   1.000
_cell.length_b   1.000
_cell.length_c   1.000
_cell.angle_alpha   90.00
_cell.angle_beta   90.00
_cell.angle_gamma   90.00
#
_symmetry.space_group_name_H-M   'P 1'
#
loop_
_entity.id
_entity.type
_entity.pdbx_description
1 polymer ?
#
loop_
_entity_poly.entity_id
_entity_poly.type
_entity_poly.pdbx_seq_one_letter_code
_entity_poly.pdbx_strand_id
1 'polypeptide(L)'
;MRNPSRALATTGLGVAVAVLAWPLLARPPRAVNDAVAATAPVRQERPSASLVETEAVLPELLLSRQLMEQEGLRPGDVVTLATTPAGTDRTQFRIADRYEPTPDPTHFTSKRLEARLHLPDLQKLVADPDDPQASEAVSVLNVALDRPENAEALQTAVTARMLGLSVRPTSRPSDGTDLFGVLDRFHQAIAVVTVVGSTAFLLALMMMRAEERREIVGSLRLIGISSRTILGEVFFEGLLIALGGALFGVGLASAAQGLVNRFFQWQYDTPLVFMRITQSIAWRSVVFAVPLGVFAGLAASWTLLRRHVGSLVRR
;
A
#
# COMPACT_ATOMS: atom_id res chain seq x y z
N MET A 1 -21.15 -53.17 16.26
CA MET A 1 -21.06 -52.45 17.55
C MET A 1 -21.61 -51.04 17.36
N ARG A 2 -22.37 -50.60 18.37
CA ARG A 2 -23.13 -49.35 18.53
C ARG A 2 -22.48 -48.06 17.98
N ASN A 3 -23.25 -47.35 17.16
CA ASN A 3 -23.38 -45.88 17.07
C ASN A 3 -23.99 -45.36 18.42
N PRO A 4 -24.24 -44.06 18.74
CA PRO A 4 -24.20 -42.83 17.93
C PRO A 4 -23.89 -41.50 18.70
N SER A 5 -24.29 -40.36 18.11
CA SER A 5 -24.68 -39.06 18.72
C SER A 5 -23.58 -38.00 18.84
N ARG A 6 -23.74 -36.73 18.45
CA ARG A 6 -24.85 -35.85 18.00
C ARG A 6 -24.16 -34.62 17.37
N ALA A 7 -24.44 -34.17 16.14
CA ALA A 7 -25.60 -33.39 15.71
C ALA A 7 -25.88 -32.15 16.59
N LEU A 8 -25.66 -30.96 16.03
CA LEU A 8 -26.62 -29.85 16.02
C LEU A 8 -26.14 -28.72 15.08
N ALA A 9 -26.83 -28.62 13.95
CA ALA A 9 -26.99 -27.38 13.22
C ALA A 9 -27.88 -26.41 14.02
N THR A 10 -27.65 -25.11 13.91
CA THR A 10 -28.66 -24.01 13.84
C THR A 10 -27.92 -22.67 13.86
N THR A 11 -27.89 -21.90 12.76
CA THR A 11 -28.77 -20.75 12.45
C THR A 11 -28.83 -19.66 13.53
N GLY A 12 -28.35 -18.45 13.21
CA GLY A 12 -28.60 -17.21 13.95
C GLY A 12 -27.58 -16.11 13.61
N LEU A 13 -27.78 -15.27 12.59
CA LEU A 13 -28.42 -13.94 12.65
C LEU A 13 -27.72 -12.93 13.57
N GLY A 14 -27.10 -11.90 12.96
CA GLY A 14 -26.75 -10.60 13.59
C GLY A 14 -25.63 -10.68 14.63
N VAL A 15 -24.73 -9.73 14.79
CA VAL A 15 -24.86 -8.28 14.70
C VAL A 15 -23.47 -7.72 14.44
N ALA A 16 -23.38 -6.80 13.49
CA ALA A 16 -22.24 -5.90 13.36
C ALA A 16 -22.14 -5.03 14.60
N VAL A 17 -21.03 -5.13 15.33
CA VAL A 17 -20.63 -4.09 16.29
C VAL A 17 -19.38 -3.43 15.74
N ALA A 18 -19.61 -2.40 14.93
CA ALA A 18 -18.63 -1.38 14.65
C ALA A 18 -18.41 -0.60 15.96
N VAL A 19 -17.29 -0.85 16.65
CA VAL A 19 -16.84 0.04 17.73
C VAL A 19 -16.22 1.26 17.07
N LEU A 20 -17.07 2.25 16.79
CA LEU A 20 -16.69 3.64 16.59
C LEU A 20 -16.15 4.19 17.92
N ALA A 21 -14.85 4.00 18.17
CA ALA A 21 -14.17 4.69 19.24
C ALA A 21 -13.73 6.08 18.75
N TRP A 22 -14.60 7.06 18.99
CA TRP A 22 -14.33 8.48 18.85
C TRP A 22 -13.51 8.95 20.05
N PRO A 23 -12.28 9.48 19.91
CA PRO A 23 -11.62 10.14 21.03
C PRO A 23 -12.19 11.56 21.16
N LEU A 24 -13.13 11.69 22.08
CA LEU A 24 -13.54 12.96 22.65
C LEU A 24 -12.35 13.61 23.35
N LEU A 25 -12.24 14.93 23.14
CA LEU A 25 -11.46 15.91 23.88
C LEU A 25 -10.92 15.42 25.24
N ALA A 26 -9.61 15.23 25.33
CA ALA A 26 -8.89 15.39 26.60
C ALA A 26 -8.00 16.64 26.47
N ARG A 27 -8.47 17.75 27.05
CA ARG A 27 -7.64 18.92 27.32
C ARG A 27 -6.60 18.53 28.40
N PRO A 28 -5.32 18.87 28.26
CA PRO A 28 -4.39 18.73 29.37
C PRO A 28 -4.69 19.78 30.47
N PRO A 29 -4.55 19.43 31.75
CA PRO A 29 -4.81 20.35 32.86
C PRO A 29 -3.74 21.45 32.95
N ARG A 30 -4.21 22.66 33.29
CA ARG A 30 -3.39 23.81 33.66
C ARG A 30 -3.07 23.78 35.16
N ALA A 31 -1.93 24.41 35.48
CA ALA A 31 -1.43 24.87 36.78
C ALA A 31 -0.86 23.75 37.68
N VAL A 32 0.23 23.95 38.43
CA VAL A 32 0.55 25.10 39.29
C VAL A 32 2.08 25.29 39.40
N ASN A 33 2.50 26.56 39.42
CA ASN A 33 3.83 27.01 39.80
C ASN A 33 4.15 26.60 41.24
N ASP A 34 5.26 25.91 41.46
CA ASP A 34 6.02 26.06 42.71
C ASP A 34 7.47 26.39 42.37
N ALA A 35 7.84 27.59 42.77
CA ALA A 35 9.18 28.12 42.69
C ALA A 35 10.06 27.47 43.76
N VAL A 36 11.19 26.90 43.35
CA VAL A 36 12.38 26.83 44.21
C VAL A 36 13.52 27.49 43.46
N ALA A 37 13.80 28.71 43.89
CA ALA A 37 14.93 29.51 43.45
C ALA A 37 16.23 28.87 43.95
N ALA A 38 17.12 28.54 43.01
CA ALA A 38 18.54 28.35 43.28
C ALA A 38 19.31 29.29 42.36
N THR A 39 19.54 30.50 42.87
CA THR A 39 20.32 31.56 42.24
C THR A 39 21.80 31.17 42.28
N ALA A 40 22.37 30.76 41.14
CA ALA A 40 23.81 30.71 40.95
C ALA A 40 24.26 32.02 40.28
N PRO A 41 25.34 32.68 40.73
CA PRO A 41 25.73 33.99 40.23
C PRO A 41 26.18 33.90 38.77
N VAL A 42 25.50 34.66 37.91
CA VAL A 42 25.95 34.99 36.56
C VAL A 42 27.20 35.86 36.69
N ARG A 43 28.37 35.27 36.41
CA ARG A 43 29.59 36.05 36.19
C ARG A 43 29.54 36.63 34.79
N GLN A 44 29.15 37.90 34.72
CA GLN A 44 29.14 38.69 33.50
C GLN A 44 30.57 39.22 33.26
N GLU A 45 31.37 38.51 32.46
CA GLU A 45 32.63 39.04 31.96
C GLU A 45 32.33 40.06 30.85
N ARG A 46 32.79 41.30 31.03
CA ARG A 46 32.69 42.37 30.03
C ARG A 46 33.64 42.08 28.86
N PRO A 47 33.24 42.48 27.63
CA PRO A 47 33.92 42.08 26.41
C PRO A 47 35.26 42.81 26.30
N SER A 48 36.34 42.05 26.22
CA SER A 48 37.65 42.57 25.84
C SER A 48 38.17 41.76 24.66
N ALA A 49 38.49 42.50 23.60
CA ALA A 49 39.19 42.07 22.40
C ALA A 49 38.42 41.11 21.49
N SER A 50 38.01 41.68 20.36
CA SER A 50 37.86 41.05 19.05
C SER A 50 38.70 39.77 18.89
N LEU A 51 38.08 38.64 19.21
CA LEU A 51 38.41 37.38 18.58
C LEU A 51 37.37 37.23 17.47
N VAL A 52 37.86 37.10 16.24
CA VAL A 52 37.09 36.48 15.18
C VAL A 52 36.57 35.18 15.78
N GLU A 53 35.30 35.15 16.17
CA GLU A 53 34.58 33.93 16.43
C GLU A 53 34.62 33.22 15.08
N THR A 54 35.61 32.35 14.90
CA THR A 54 35.50 31.28 13.92
C THR A 54 34.24 30.58 14.33
N GLU A 55 33.11 30.96 13.71
CA GLU A 55 31.82 30.33 13.86
C GLU A 55 32.10 28.85 13.71
N ALA A 56 32.15 28.12 14.83
CA ALA A 56 32.61 26.75 14.85
C ALA A 56 31.59 26.02 13.98
N VAL A 57 32.00 25.65 12.78
CA VAL A 57 31.10 25.09 11.77
C VAL A 57 30.60 23.78 12.35
N LEU A 58 29.39 23.82 12.91
CA LEU A 58 28.77 22.66 13.50
C LEU A 58 28.51 21.65 12.39
N PRO A 59 28.79 20.35 12.62
CA PRO A 59 28.47 19.31 11.67
C PRO A 59 26.97 19.31 11.40
N GLU A 60 26.62 19.06 10.14
CA GLU A 60 25.26 19.06 9.68
C GLU A 60 24.64 17.67 9.76
N LEU A 61 23.35 17.61 10.11
CA LEU A 61 22.57 16.39 10.05
C LEU A 61 21.19 16.63 9.42
N LEU A 62 20.58 15.55 8.97
CA LEU A 62 19.17 15.55 8.58
C LEU A 62 18.36 14.78 9.63
N LEU A 63 17.22 15.33 10.05
CA LEU A 63 16.28 14.63 10.93
C LEU A 63 15.04 14.18 10.18
N SER A 64 14.47 13.05 10.60
CA SER A 64 13.19 12.61 10.06
C SER A 64 12.09 13.63 10.35
N ARG A 65 11.17 13.80 9.41
CA ARG A 65 10.00 14.68 9.59
C ARG A 65 9.28 14.42 10.91
N GLN A 66 9.04 13.14 11.22
CA GLN A 66 8.30 12.72 12.41
C GLN A 66 8.99 13.19 13.70
N LEU A 67 10.33 13.16 13.74
CA LEU A 67 11.10 13.65 14.88
C LEU A 67 11.07 15.18 14.96
N MET A 68 11.20 15.87 13.83
CA MET A 68 11.12 17.33 13.80
C MET A 68 9.75 17.85 14.25
N GLU A 69 8.66 17.24 13.80
CA GLU A 69 7.29 17.64 14.18
C GLU A 69 6.99 17.33 15.65
N GLN A 70 7.48 16.19 16.16
CA GLN A 70 7.26 15.80 17.56
C GLN A 70 7.94 16.75 18.54
N GLU A 71 9.17 17.15 18.26
CA GLU A 71 9.98 18.01 19.13
C GLU A 71 9.89 19.50 18.76
N GLY A 72 9.14 19.85 17.72
CA GLY A 72 8.95 21.24 17.27
C GLY A 72 10.19 21.86 16.63
N LEU A 73 11.10 21.05 16.09
CA LEU A 73 12.39 21.45 15.53
C LEU A 73 12.25 21.95 14.08
N ARG A 74 13.16 22.84 13.68
CA ARG A 74 13.21 23.44 12.34
C ARG A 74 14.62 23.34 11.74
N PRO A 75 14.76 23.38 10.40
CA PRO A 75 16.06 23.55 9.78
C PRO A 75 16.76 24.80 10.32
N GLY A 76 18.04 24.68 10.65
CA GLY A 76 18.85 25.71 11.31
C GLY A 76 18.96 25.56 12.84
N ASP A 77 18.07 24.82 13.50
CA ASP A 77 18.18 24.59 14.94
C ASP A 77 19.41 23.72 15.27
N VAL A 78 19.96 23.92 16.47
CA VAL A 78 21.09 23.14 16.99
C VAL A 78 20.55 22.09 17.95
N VAL A 79 20.86 20.83 17.67
CA VAL A 79 20.47 19.67 18.49
C VAL A 79 21.70 19.03 19.10
N THR A 80 21.53 18.43 20.28
CA THR A 80 22.58 17.67 20.95
C THR A 80 22.22 16.19 20.89
N LEU A 81 23.08 15.40 20.26
CA LEU A 81 22.94 13.94 20.22
C LEU A 81 23.87 13.31 21.26
N ALA A 82 23.41 12.23 21.89
CA ALA A 82 24.20 11.38 22.77
C ALA A 82 23.81 9.92 22.55
N THR A 83 24.79 9.03 22.64
CA THR A 83 24.60 7.58 22.50
C THR A 83 24.26 6.90 23.82
N THR A 84 24.59 7.53 24.95
CA THR A 84 24.31 7.02 26.29
C THR A 84 23.11 7.74 26.93
N PRO A 85 22.23 7.03 27.66
CA PRO A 85 21.10 7.65 28.36
C PRO A 85 21.54 8.67 29.43
N ALA A 86 22.76 8.52 29.96
CA ALA A 86 23.37 9.45 30.90
C ALA A 86 23.83 10.76 30.23
N GLY A 87 23.92 10.80 28.89
CA GLY A 87 24.30 11.97 28.13
C GLY A 87 25.75 12.38 28.37
N THR A 88 26.67 11.42 28.52
CA THR A 88 28.11 11.69 28.70
C THR A 88 28.78 12.10 27.39
N ASP A 89 28.36 11.50 26.27
CA ASP A 89 28.97 11.67 24.96
C ASP A 89 28.12 12.59 24.08
N ARG A 90 28.07 13.87 24.46
CA ARG A 90 27.23 14.89 23.83
C ARG A 90 27.95 15.55 22.67
N THR A 91 27.37 15.46 21.49
CA THR A 91 27.86 16.20 20.32
C THR A 91 26.75 17.09 19.76
N GLN A 92 27.09 18.34 19.48
CA GLN A 92 26.17 19.31 18.89
C GLN A 92 26.19 19.23 17.36
N PHE A 93 25.02 19.29 16.76
CA PHE A 93 24.82 19.27 15.32
C PHE A 93 23.82 20.34 14.92
N ARG A 94 24.00 20.92 13.74
CA ARG A 94 23.02 21.81 13.13
C ARG A 94 22.09 20.99 12.23
N ILE A 95 20.78 21.21 12.33
CA ILE A 95 19.82 20.60 11.40
C ILE A 95 19.96 21.30 10.05
N ALA A 96 20.47 20.61 9.04
CA ALA A 96 20.57 21.15 7.69
C ALA A 96 19.20 21.16 7.00
N ASP A 97 18.49 20.03 7.02
CA ASP A 97 17.17 19.91 6.41
C ASP A 97 16.39 18.70 6.96
N ARG A 98 15.15 18.58 6.52
CA ARG A 98 14.24 17.49 6.81
C ARG A 98 14.48 16.30 5.88
N TYR A 99 14.51 15.10 6.47
CA TYR A 99 14.56 13.83 5.76
C TYR A 99 13.21 13.09 5.86
N GLU A 100 12.78 12.43 4.78
CA GLU A 100 11.63 11.54 4.80
C GLU A 100 12.12 10.08 4.69
N PRO A 101 11.88 9.23 5.71
CA PRO A 101 12.29 7.85 5.67
C PRO A 101 11.69 7.09 4.47
N THR A 102 12.50 6.26 3.80
CA THR A 102 12.01 5.37 2.75
C THR A 102 10.87 4.50 3.31
N PRO A 103 9.68 4.47 2.66
CA PRO A 103 8.56 3.69 3.13
C PRO A 103 8.92 2.21 3.27
N ASP A 104 8.64 1.63 4.44
CA ASP A 104 8.87 0.22 4.70
C ASP A 104 7.57 -0.45 5.17
N PRO A 105 7.00 -1.39 4.40
CA PRO A 105 5.77 -2.08 4.77
C PRO A 105 5.92 -3.00 5.99
N THR A 106 7.13 -3.30 6.44
CA THR A 106 7.34 -4.13 7.65
C THR A 106 7.32 -3.30 8.94
N HIS A 107 7.58 -1.99 8.84
CA HIS A 107 7.73 -1.09 9.99
C HIS A 107 6.79 0.14 9.94
N PHE A 108 5.69 0.06 9.18
CA PHE A 108 4.76 1.19 9.00
C PHE A 108 3.95 1.56 10.27
N THR A 109 3.90 0.69 11.27
CA THR A 109 3.18 0.94 12.54
C THR A 109 4.05 1.65 13.57
N SER A 110 5.38 1.64 13.40
CA SER A 110 6.33 2.27 14.33
C SER A 110 6.71 3.69 13.88
N LYS A 111 6.77 4.63 14.83
CA LYS A 111 7.32 5.96 14.58
C LYS A 111 8.82 5.85 14.31
N ARG A 112 9.25 6.21 13.10
CA ARG A 112 10.66 6.21 12.70
C ARG A 112 11.28 7.57 13.01
N LEU A 113 11.88 7.65 14.19
CA LEU A 113 12.69 8.79 14.60
C LEU A 113 14.12 8.53 14.14
N GLU A 114 14.53 9.14 13.03
CA GLU A 114 15.82 8.85 12.39
C GLU A 114 16.65 10.12 12.22
N ALA A 115 17.96 9.98 12.33
CA ALA A 115 18.93 11.01 11.98
C ALA A 115 19.87 10.47 10.90
N ARG A 116 20.20 11.30 9.91
CA ARG A 116 21.24 11.02 8.90
C ARG A 116 22.40 11.95 9.13
N LEU A 117 23.56 11.36 9.34
CA LEU A 117 24.82 12.06 9.58
C LEU A 117 25.82 11.64 8.51
N HIS A 118 26.83 12.48 8.29
CA HIS A 118 28.00 12.05 7.54
C HIS A 118 28.70 10.90 8.28
N LEU A 119 29.20 9.92 7.53
CA LEU A 119 29.81 8.72 8.09
C LEU A 119 30.93 9.02 9.11
N PRO A 120 31.87 9.96 8.85
CA PRO A 120 32.92 10.28 9.81
C PRO A 120 32.38 10.81 11.15
N ASP A 121 31.29 11.58 11.11
CA ASP A 121 30.70 12.15 12.33
C ASP A 121 29.92 11.10 13.12
N LEU A 122 29.24 10.19 12.42
CA LEU A 122 28.59 9.04 13.05
C LEU A 122 29.62 8.10 13.70
N GLN A 123 30.74 7.84 13.03
CA GLN A 123 31.82 7.01 13.58
C GLN A 123 32.41 7.64 14.84
N LYS A 124 32.69 8.94 14.86
CA LYS A 124 33.13 9.64 16.08
C LYS A 124 32.14 9.52 17.23
N LEU A 125 30.84 9.44 16.93
CA LEU A 125 29.78 9.38 17.92
C LEU A 125 29.54 7.96 18.47
N VAL A 126 29.72 6.93 17.64
CA VAL A 126 29.30 5.54 17.94
C VAL A 126 30.46 4.55 18.08
N ALA A 127 31.66 4.88 17.57
CA ALA A 127 32.81 3.98 17.65
C ALA A 127 33.17 3.67 19.10
N ASP A 128 33.43 2.39 19.36
CA ASP A 128 33.90 1.93 20.67
C ASP A 128 35.32 2.48 20.91
N PRO A 129 35.56 3.26 21.98
CA PRO A 129 36.89 3.78 22.27
C PRO A 129 37.92 2.68 22.57
N ASP A 130 37.48 1.49 22.97
CA ASP A 130 38.36 0.36 23.30
C ASP A 130 38.75 -0.46 22.05
N ASP A 131 38.11 -0.23 20.89
CA ASP A 131 38.43 -0.87 19.61
C ASP A 131 39.01 0.15 18.60
N PRO A 132 40.33 0.15 18.36
CA PRO A 132 40.96 1.04 17.39
C PRO A 132 40.41 0.88 15.96
N GLN A 133 39.91 -0.30 15.60
CA GLN A 133 39.38 -0.58 14.26
C GLN A 133 37.93 -0.12 14.08
N ALA A 134 37.22 0.19 15.17
CA ALA A 134 35.82 0.66 15.10
C ALA A 134 35.68 1.96 14.31
N SER A 135 36.73 2.79 14.27
CA SER A 135 36.77 4.03 13.47
C SER A 135 36.83 3.80 11.96
N GLU A 136 37.27 2.62 11.51
CA GLU A 136 37.38 2.23 10.09
C GLU A 136 36.32 1.21 9.67
N ALA A 137 35.54 0.69 10.62
CA ALA A 137 34.51 -0.30 10.37
C ALA A 137 33.21 0.31 9.83
N VAL A 138 32.56 -0.41 8.89
CA VAL A 138 31.22 -0.10 8.38
C VAL A 138 30.38 -1.37 8.43
N SER A 139 29.15 -1.26 8.91
CA SER A 139 28.24 -2.41 9.06
C SER A 139 27.67 -2.90 7.72
N VAL A 140 27.23 -1.96 6.87
CA VAL A 140 26.58 -2.26 5.59
C VAL A 140 27.03 -1.29 4.52
N LEU A 141 27.44 -1.83 3.38
CA LEU A 141 27.74 -1.07 2.17
C LEU A 141 26.65 -1.32 1.12
N ASN A 142 25.92 -0.27 0.76
CA ASN A 142 24.96 -0.33 -0.33
C ASN A 142 25.65 0.06 -1.65
N VAL A 143 25.56 -0.82 -2.65
CA VAL A 143 26.13 -0.60 -3.98
C VAL A 143 24.99 -0.59 -5.00
N ALA A 144 24.84 0.51 -5.73
CA ALA A 144 23.92 0.61 -6.85
C ALA A 144 24.59 0.04 -8.11
N LEU A 145 23.88 -0.82 -8.83
CA LEU A 145 24.36 -1.41 -10.08
C LEU A 145 23.78 -0.65 -11.27
N ASP A 146 24.63 -0.32 -12.24
CA ASP A 146 24.18 0.26 -13.52
C ASP A 146 23.23 -0.68 -14.27
N ARG A 147 23.49 -1.99 -14.14
CA ARG A 147 22.72 -3.07 -14.74
C ARG A 147 22.23 -4.02 -13.65
N PRO A 148 20.94 -3.97 -13.26
CA PRO A 148 20.40 -4.77 -12.15
C PRO A 148 20.48 -6.28 -12.40
N GLU A 149 20.46 -6.72 -13.66
CA GLU A 149 20.59 -8.13 -14.05
C GLU A 149 21.93 -8.76 -13.62
N ASN A 150 22.95 -7.95 -13.34
CA ASN A 150 24.26 -8.44 -12.92
C ASN A 150 24.35 -8.70 -11.40
N ALA A 151 23.27 -8.51 -10.64
CA ALA A 151 23.29 -8.64 -9.18
C ALA A 151 23.74 -10.03 -8.72
N GLU A 152 23.22 -11.11 -9.31
CA GLU A 152 23.58 -12.48 -8.96
C GLU A 152 25.02 -12.82 -9.34
N ALA A 153 25.45 -12.35 -10.53
CA ALA A 153 26.81 -12.53 -10.99
C ALA A 153 27.81 -11.83 -10.06
N LEU A 154 27.50 -10.60 -9.63
CA LEU A 154 28.32 -9.85 -8.68
C LEU A 154 28.33 -10.53 -7.31
N GLN A 155 27.18 -10.95 -6.81
CA GLN A 155 27.07 -11.66 -5.54
C GLN A 155 27.96 -12.90 -5.53
N THR A 156 27.90 -13.70 -6.59
CA THR A 156 28.71 -14.90 -6.74
C THR A 156 30.20 -14.55 -6.80
N ALA A 157 30.59 -13.54 -7.59
CA ALA A 157 31.98 -13.12 -7.73
C ALA A 157 32.58 -12.59 -6.42
N VAL A 158 31.84 -11.77 -5.66
CA VAL A 158 32.31 -11.22 -4.38
C VAL A 158 32.38 -12.30 -3.31
N THR A 159 31.36 -13.15 -3.21
CA THR A 159 31.34 -14.26 -2.23
C THR A 159 32.48 -15.24 -2.47
N ALA A 160 32.83 -15.51 -3.75
CA ALA A 160 33.94 -16.39 -4.10
C ALA A 160 35.31 -15.79 -3.79
N ARG A 161 35.45 -14.46 -3.82
CA ARG A 161 36.75 -13.76 -3.67
C ARG A 161 37.00 -13.22 -2.26
N MET A 162 35.94 -12.91 -1.51
CA MET A 162 36.02 -12.29 -0.19
C MET A 162 35.27 -13.14 0.84
N LEU A 163 36.04 -13.96 1.56
CA LEU A 163 35.53 -14.75 2.68
C LEU A 163 35.16 -13.81 3.85
N GLY A 164 33.95 -13.94 4.38
CA GLY A 164 33.46 -13.15 5.52
C GLY A 164 32.49 -12.02 5.17
N LEU A 165 32.26 -11.71 3.90
CA LEU A 165 31.24 -10.75 3.48
C LEU A 165 29.94 -11.46 3.10
N SER A 166 28.82 -11.01 3.67
CA SER A 166 27.50 -11.44 3.23
C SER A 166 26.94 -10.47 2.20
N VAL A 167 27.00 -10.84 0.93
CA VAL A 167 26.38 -10.05 -0.15
C VAL A 167 24.95 -10.53 -0.34
N ARG A 168 23.99 -9.61 -0.26
CA ARG A 168 22.58 -9.88 -0.50
C ARG A 168 22.03 -8.85 -1.48
N PRO A 169 21.25 -9.27 -2.50
CA PRO A 169 20.56 -8.31 -3.35
C PRO A 169 19.52 -7.54 -2.51
N THR A 170 19.46 -6.22 -2.70
CA THR A 170 18.44 -5.36 -2.09
C THR A 170 17.12 -5.43 -2.84
N SER A 171 17.15 -5.85 -4.11
CA SER A 171 15.98 -6.21 -4.90
C SER A 171 15.52 -7.63 -4.58
N ARG A 172 14.22 -7.82 -4.35
CA ARG A 172 13.63 -9.16 -4.15
C ARG A 172 13.70 -9.98 -5.45
N PRO A 173 14.11 -11.26 -5.39
CA PRO A 173 13.90 -12.21 -6.47
C PRO A 173 12.40 -12.38 -6.76
N SER A 174 12.05 -12.56 -8.03
CA SER A 174 10.66 -12.63 -8.50
C SER A 174 10.00 -14.00 -8.29
N ASP A 175 10.66 -14.93 -7.60
CA ASP A 175 10.47 -16.38 -7.76
C ASP A 175 9.23 -16.97 -7.04
N GLY A 176 8.29 -16.13 -6.59
CA GLY A 176 6.95 -16.57 -6.17
C GLY A 176 6.88 -17.45 -4.92
N THR A 177 8.00 -17.67 -4.21
CA THR A 177 8.10 -18.32 -2.89
C THR A 177 8.00 -17.35 -1.71
N ASP A 178 7.91 -16.05 -1.98
CA ASP A 178 7.70 -15.02 -0.95
C ASP A 178 6.25 -15.02 -0.44
N LEU A 179 6.06 -14.62 0.82
CA LEU A 179 4.76 -14.44 1.49
C LEU A 179 3.79 -13.61 0.63
N PHE A 180 4.31 -12.58 -0.03
CA PHE A 180 3.54 -11.72 -0.93
C PHE A 180 3.08 -12.43 -2.21
N GLY A 181 3.81 -13.43 -2.71
CA GLY A 181 3.39 -14.24 -3.85
C GLY A 181 2.18 -15.11 -3.54
N VAL A 182 2.07 -15.63 -2.31
CA VAL A 182 0.87 -16.34 -1.84
C VAL A 182 -0.32 -15.39 -1.77
N LEU A 183 -0.11 -14.18 -1.24
CA LEU A 183 -1.13 -13.15 -1.17
C LEU A 183 -1.63 -12.75 -2.56
N ASP A 184 -0.74 -12.59 -3.54
CA ASP A 184 -1.11 -12.28 -4.93
C ASP A 184 -1.99 -13.37 -5.55
N ARG A 185 -1.62 -14.65 -5.38
CA ARG A 185 -2.45 -15.79 -5.85
C ARG A 185 -3.82 -15.82 -5.18
N PHE A 186 -3.90 -15.51 -3.89
CA PHE A 186 -5.18 -15.44 -3.18
C PHE A 186 -6.07 -14.33 -3.73
N HIS A 187 -5.50 -13.14 -3.97
CA HIS A 187 -6.22 -12.04 -4.62
C HIS A 187 -6.68 -12.42 -6.03
N GLN A 188 -5.84 -13.10 -6.81
CA GLN A 188 -6.19 -13.60 -8.13
C GLN A 188 -7.35 -14.61 -8.06
N ALA A 189 -7.33 -15.53 -7.10
CA ALA A 189 -8.40 -16.50 -6.91
C ALA A 189 -9.74 -15.82 -6.58
N ILE A 190 -9.73 -14.86 -5.65
CA ILE A 190 -10.93 -14.06 -5.32
C ILE A 190 -11.44 -13.34 -6.57
N ALA A 191 -10.56 -12.68 -7.33
CA ALA A 191 -10.94 -11.98 -8.54
C ALA A 191 -11.60 -12.91 -9.56
N VAL A 192 -11.05 -14.11 -9.79
CA VAL A 192 -11.64 -15.11 -10.69
C VAL A 192 -13.02 -15.54 -10.20
N VAL A 193 -13.17 -15.87 -8.92
CA VAL A 193 -14.46 -16.29 -8.34
C VAL A 193 -15.50 -15.17 -8.46
N THR A 194 -15.13 -13.94 -8.15
CA THR A 194 -16.03 -12.78 -8.27
C THR A 194 -16.45 -12.53 -9.72
N VAL A 195 -15.53 -12.65 -10.68
CA VAL A 195 -15.82 -12.49 -12.11
C VAL A 195 -16.77 -13.59 -12.60
N VAL A 196 -16.52 -14.85 -12.23
CA VAL A 196 -17.39 -15.98 -12.61
C VAL A 196 -18.79 -15.81 -12.02
N GLY A 197 -18.88 -15.48 -10.73
CA GLY A 197 -20.17 -15.23 -10.06
C GLY A 197 -20.94 -14.07 -10.70
N SER A 198 -20.25 -12.95 -10.97
CA SER A 198 -20.84 -11.78 -11.61
C SER A 198 -21.30 -12.08 -13.04
N THR A 199 -20.55 -12.88 -13.78
CA THR A 199 -20.91 -13.30 -15.15
C THR A 199 -22.15 -14.20 -15.13
N ALA A 200 -22.22 -15.16 -14.21
CA ALA A 200 -23.39 -16.03 -14.05
C ALA A 200 -24.65 -15.22 -13.68
N PHE A 201 -24.50 -14.23 -12.78
CA PHE A 201 -25.57 -13.30 -12.43
C PHE A 201 -26.02 -12.46 -13.63
N LEU A 202 -25.08 -11.91 -14.39
CA LEU A 202 -25.38 -11.13 -15.59
C LEU A 202 -26.08 -11.99 -16.64
N LEU A 203 -25.63 -13.23 -16.86
CA LEU A 203 -26.29 -14.18 -17.75
C LEU A 203 -27.73 -14.48 -17.31
N ALA A 204 -27.95 -14.70 -16.01
CA ALA A 204 -29.29 -14.93 -15.48
C ALA A 204 -30.22 -13.72 -15.72
N LEU A 205 -29.70 -12.51 -15.51
CA LEU A 205 -30.44 -11.27 -15.78
C LEU A 205 -30.76 -11.12 -17.28
N MET A 206 -29.80 -11.40 -18.15
CA MET A 206 -30.00 -11.35 -19.61
C MET A 206 -31.02 -12.41 -20.07
N MET A 207 -31.02 -13.59 -19.46
CA MET A 207 -32.01 -14.63 -19.75
C MET A 207 -33.41 -14.18 -19.35
N MET A 208 -33.58 -13.62 -18.15
CA MET A 208 -34.85 -13.07 -17.69
C MET A 208 -35.37 -11.97 -18.64
N ARG A 209 -34.50 -11.03 -19.03
CA ARG A 209 -34.82 -9.97 -20.01
C ARG A 209 -35.24 -10.53 -21.38
N ALA A 210 -34.55 -11.56 -21.86
CA ALA A 210 -34.85 -12.20 -23.13
C ALA A 210 -36.22 -12.91 -23.10
N GLU A 211 -36.59 -13.50 -21.97
CA GLU A 211 -37.90 -14.13 -21.76
C GLU A 211 -39.03 -13.10 -21.71
N GLU A 212 -38.84 -11.99 -21.01
CA GLU A 212 -39.82 -10.87 -20.96
C GLU A 212 -40.12 -10.31 -22.37
N ARG A 213 -39.12 -10.25 -23.25
CA ARG A 213 -39.25 -9.72 -24.62
C ARG A 213 -39.63 -10.76 -25.67
N ARG A 214 -39.82 -12.03 -25.28
CA ARG A 214 -39.97 -13.16 -26.21
C ARG A 214 -41.17 -13.03 -27.15
N GLU A 215 -42.31 -12.56 -26.65
CA GLU A 215 -43.53 -12.40 -27.43
C GLU A 215 -43.36 -11.32 -28.52
N ILE A 216 -42.77 -10.18 -28.15
CA ILE A 216 -42.48 -9.08 -29.06
C ILE A 216 -41.53 -9.54 -30.17
N VAL A 217 -40.45 -10.23 -29.82
CA VAL A 217 -39.47 -10.80 -30.76
C VAL A 217 -40.14 -11.82 -31.70
N GLY A 218 -41.10 -12.61 -31.21
CA GLY A 218 -41.91 -13.52 -32.00
C GLY A 218 -42.74 -12.81 -33.07
N SER A 219 -43.47 -11.76 -32.68
CA SER A 219 -44.28 -10.95 -33.61
C SER A 219 -43.41 -10.22 -34.66
N LEU A 220 -42.26 -9.68 -34.26
CA LEU A 220 -41.32 -9.03 -35.18
C LEU A 220 -40.78 -10.00 -36.24
N ARG A 221 -40.52 -11.26 -35.87
CA ARG A 221 -40.10 -12.30 -36.84
C ARG A 221 -41.21 -12.66 -37.82
N LEU A 222 -42.48 -12.61 -37.43
CA LEU A 222 -43.61 -12.86 -38.34
C LEU A 222 -43.77 -11.76 -39.39
N ILE A 223 -43.34 -10.54 -39.09
CA ILE A 223 -43.31 -9.40 -40.02
C ILE A 223 -42.10 -9.48 -40.99
N GLY A 224 -41.21 -10.46 -40.80
CA GLY A 224 -40.06 -10.71 -41.68
C GLY A 224 -38.74 -10.14 -41.20
N ILE A 225 -38.65 -9.65 -39.96
CA ILE A 225 -37.39 -9.15 -39.39
C ILE A 225 -36.42 -10.32 -39.17
N SER A 226 -35.19 -10.14 -39.65
CA SER A 226 -34.16 -11.16 -39.59
C SER A 226 -33.65 -11.39 -38.16
N SER A 227 -33.35 -12.64 -37.80
CA SER A 227 -32.74 -12.98 -36.50
C SER A 227 -31.38 -12.28 -36.28
N ARG A 228 -30.70 -11.88 -37.36
CA ARG A 228 -29.44 -11.13 -37.29
C ARG A 228 -29.62 -9.71 -36.75
N THR A 229 -30.71 -9.05 -37.12
CA THR A 229 -31.06 -7.72 -36.62
C THR A 229 -31.31 -7.77 -35.11
N ILE A 230 -32.05 -8.78 -34.65
CA ILE A 230 -32.36 -9.00 -33.24
C ILE A 230 -31.07 -9.33 -32.45
N LEU A 231 -30.20 -10.17 -33.00
CA LEU A 231 -28.92 -10.49 -32.36
C LEU A 231 -27.98 -9.27 -32.30
N GLY A 232 -28.04 -8.40 -33.32
CA GLY A 232 -27.31 -7.13 -33.34
C GLY A 232 -27.77 -6.17 -32.25
N GLU A 233 -29.08 -6.02 -32.05
CA GLU A 233 -29.65 -5.21 -30.95
C GLU A 233 -29.14 -5.68 -29.58
N VAL A 234 -29.24 -6.99 -29.31
CA VAL A 234 -28.77 -7.58 -28.04
C VAL A 234 -27.26 -7.46 -27.88
N PHE A 235 -26.49 -7.58 -28.97
CA PHE A 235 -25.05 -7.36 -28.95
C PHE A 235 -24.71 -5.92 -28.52
N PHE A 236 -25.37 -4.92 -29.09
CA PHE A 236 -25.14 -3.52 -28.73
C PHE A 236 -25.60 -3.21 -27.30
N GLU A 237 -26.73 -3.77 -26.85
CA GLU A 237 -27.17 -3.67 -25.46
C GLU A 237 -26.13 -4.25 -24.50
N GLY A 238 -25.68 -5.48 -24.76
CA GLY A 238 -24.65 -6.14 -23.95
C GLY A 238 -23.33 -5.39 -23.95
N LEU A 239 -22.91 -4.84 -25.09
CA LEU A 239 -21.70 -4.03 -25.23
C LEU A 239 -21.79 -2.74 -24.39
N LEU A 240 -22.91 -2.02 -24.46
CA LEU A 240 -23.12 -0.79 -23.68
C LEU A 240 -23.15 -1.06 -22.18
N ILE A 241 -23.84 -2.12 -21.75
CA ILE A 241 -23.87 -2.54 -20.34
C ILE A 241 -22.47 -2.91 -19.87
N ALA A 242 -21.71 -3.68 -20.65
CA ALA A 242 -20.38 -4.13 -20.27
C ALA A 242 -19.37 -2.97 -20.21
N LEU A 243 -19.39 -2.06 -21.19
CA LEU A 243 -18.55 -0.85 -21.17
C LEU A 243 -18.91 0.07 -20.01
N GLY A 244 -20.19 0.34 -19.79
CA GLY A 244 -20.66 1.17 -18.67
C GLY A 244 -20.26 0.58 -17.32
N GLY A 245 -20.47 -0.72 -17.14
CA GLY A 245 -20.07 -1.44 -15.93
C GLY A 245 -18.55 -1.45 -15.71
N ALA A 246 -17.76 -1.66 -16.77
CA ALA A 246 -16.31 -1.66 -16.68
C ALA A 246 -15.74 -0.27 -16.33
N LEU A 247 -16.23 0.79 -16.99
CA LEU A 247 -15.83 2.17 -16.70
C LEU A 247 -16.23 2.57 -15.28
N PHE A 248 -17.46 2.23 -14.86
CA PHE A 248 -17.92 2.46 -13.50
C PHE A 248 -17.07 1.71 -12.48
N GLY A 249 -16.73 0.44 -12.74
CA GLY A 249 -15.88 -0.37 -11.88
C GLY A 249 -14.48 0.22 -11.72
N VAL A 250 -13.85 0.67 -12.81
CA VAL A 250 -12.54 1.35 -12.76
C VAL A 250 -12.62 2.66 -11.98
N GLY A 251 -13.68 3.44 -12.17
CA GLY A 251 -13.92 4.67 -11.41
C GLY A 251 -14.09 4.41 -9.91
N LEU A 252 -14.91 3.42 -9.55
CA LEU A 252 -15.13 3.02 -8.16
C LEU A 252 -13.84 2.50 -7.51
N ALA A 253 -13.06 1.70 -8.23
CA ALA A 253 -11.77 1.21 -7.76
C ALA A 253 -10.79 2.37 -7.52
N SER A 254 -10.74 3.34 -8.44
CA SER A 254 -9.89 4.54 -8.31
C SER A 254 -10.28 5.40 -7.09
N ALA A 255 -11.58 5.56 -6.85
CA ALA A 255 -12.08 6.25 -5.66
C ALA A 255 -11.72 5.49 -4.37
N ALA A 256 -11.87 4.16 -4.37
CA ALA A 256 -11.50 3.30 -3.25
C ALA A 256 -10.00 3.38 -2.96
N GLN A 257 -9.14 3.37 -3.99
CA GLN A 257 -7.70 3.59 -3.85
C GLN A 257 -7.40 4.92 -3.12
N GLY A 258 -8.02 6.01 -3.56
CA GLY A 258 -7.81 7.33 -2.93
C GLY A 258 -8.25 7.33 -1.47
N LEU A 259 -9.42 6.74 -1.17
CA LEU A 259 -9.96 6.67 0.18
C LEU A 259 -9.08 5.84 1.11
N VAL A 260 -8.70 4.63 0.70
CA VAL A 260 -7.88 3.71 1.49
C VAL A 260 -6.52 4.33 1.74
N ASN A 261 -5.83 4.80 0.70
CA ASN A 261 -4.50 5.40 0.88
C ASN A 261 -4.57 6.62 1.80
N ARG A 262 -5.53 7.53 1.61
CA ARG A 262 -5.66 8.71 2.47
C ARG A 262 -5.92 8.32 3.93
N PHE A 263 -6.77 7.32 4.17
CA PHE A 263 -7.06 6.85 5.53
C PHE A 263 -5.80 6.31 6.22
N PHE A 264 -5.05 5.43 5.55
CA PHE A 264 -3.85 4.83 6.15
C PHE A 264 -2.69 5.83 6.27
N GLN A 265 -2.49 6.71 5.29
CA GLN A 265 -1.46 7.75 5.35
C GLN A 265 -1.75 8.74 6.48
N TRP A 266 -3.02 9.10 6.69
CA TRP A 266 -3.43 9.93 7.83
C TRP A 266 -3.24 9.21 9.17
N GLN A 267 -3.63 7.94 9.27
CA GLN A 267 -3.57 7.19 10.52
C GLN A 267 -2.13 6.87 10.97
N TYR A 268 -1.24 6.57 10.02
CA TYR A 268 0.14 6.11 10.30
C TYR A 268 1.21 7.12 9.94
N ASP A 269 0.82 8.31 9.47
CA ASP A 269 1.74 9.40 9.11
C ASP A 269 2.89 8.94 8.19
N THR A 270 2.52 8.13 7.20
CA THR A 270 3.46 7.45 6.30
C THR A 270 3.22 7.85 4.86
N PRO A 271 4.27 8.02 4.03
CA PRO A 271 4.12 8.18 2.58
C PRO A 271 3.81 6.86 1.86
N LEU A 272 3.65 5.75 2.58
CA LEU A 272 3.39 4.43 1.98
C LEU A 272 2.06 4.41 1.21
N VAL A 273 2.10 3.77 0.02
CA VAL A 273 0.91 3.55 -0.82
C VAL A 273 0.46 2.10 -0.61
N PHE A 274 -0.67 1.91 0.05
CA PHE A 274 -1.19 0.59 0.44
C PHE A 274 -1.99 -0.08 -0.69
N MET A 275 -2.72 0.73 -1.46
CA MET A 275 -3.52 0.27 -2.58
C MET A 275 -3.03 0.97 -3.86
N ARG A 276 -2.64 0.19 -4.87
CA ARG A 276 -2.23 0.71 -6.18
C ARG A 276 -2.89 -0.06 -7.30
N ILE A 277 -3.73 0.63 -8.04
CA ILE A 277 -4.36 0.21 -9.27
C ILE A 277 -3.45 0.69 -10.40
N THR A 278 -2.68 -0.24 -10.94
CA THR A 278 -1.85 0.05 -12.10
C THR A 278 -2.73 0.15 -13.34
N GLN A 279 -2.33 1.02 -14.28
CA GLN A 279 -3.03 1.18 -15.57
C GLN A 279 -3.19 -0.15 -16.32
N SER A 280 -2.21 -1.05 -16.21
CA SER A 280 -2.28 -2.40 -16.79
C SER A 280 -3.42 -3.25 -16.23
N ILE A 281 -3.70 -3.16 -14.93
CA ILE A 281 -4.79 -3.90 -14.27
C ILE A 281 -6.13 -3.32 -14.72
N ALA A 282 -6.28 -2.00 -14.72
CA ALA A 282 -7.49 -1.33 -15.18
C ALA A 282 -7.84 -1.73 -16.62
N TRP A 283 -6.86 -1.70 -17.53
CA TRP A 283 -7.05 -2.14 -18.92
C TRP A 283 -7.41 -3.63 -19.01
N ARG A 284 -6.70 -4.51 -18.28
CA ARG A 284 -7.03 -5.94 -18.23
C ARG A 284 -8.47 -6.17 -17.77
N SER A 285 -8.93 -5.46 -16.73
CA SER A 285 -10.30 -5.57 -16.24
C SER A 285 -11.34 -5.22 -17.32
N VAL A 286 -11.11 -4.15 -18.10
CA VAL A 286 -11.99 -3.78 -19.22
C VAL A 286 -11.97 -4.85 -20.32
N VAL A 287 -10.78 -5.32 -20.70
CA VAL A 287 -10.59 -6.36 -21.73
C VAL A 287 -11.26 -7.69 -21.35
N PHE A 288 -11.34 -8.04 -20.06
CA PHE A 288 -12.06 -9.23 -19.62
C PHE A 288 -13.56 -8.99 -19.43
N ALA A 289 -13.96 -7.83 -18.90
CA ALA A 289 -15.36 -7.52 -18.61
C ALA A 289 -16.21 -7.38 -19.89
N VAL A 290 -15.67 -6.73 -20.93
CA VAL A 290 -16.42 -6.47 -22.17
C VAL A 290 -16.83 -7.76 -22.89
N PRO A 291 -15.91 -8.70 -23.19
CA PRO A 291 -16.28 -9.96 -23.80
C PRO A 291 -17.25 -10.77 -22.94
N LEU A 292 -17.04 -10.83 -21.62
CA LEU A 292 -17.94 -11.59 -20.73
C LEU A 292 -19.37 -11.05 -20.75
N GLY A 293 -19.56 -9.73 -20.73
CA GLY A 293 -20.87 -9.11 -20.83
C GLY A 293 -21.53 -9.36 -22.19
N VAL A 294 -20.78 -9.21 -23.28
CA VAL A 294 -21.26 -9.50 -24.64
C VAL A 294 -21.64 -10.97 -24.80
N PHE A 295 -20.80 -11.90 -24.32
CA PHE A 295 -21.07 -13.33 -24.40
C PHE A 295 -22.30 -13.73 -23.61
N ALA A 296 -22.51 -13.15 -22.42
CA ALA A 296 -23.70 -13.42 -21.64
C ALA A 296 -24.99 -12.95 -22.35
N GLY A 297 -24.99 -11.77 -22.95
CA GLY A 297 -26.13 -11.27 -23.74
C GLY A 297 -26.41 -12.13 -24.97
N LEU A 298 -25.38 -12.45 -25.75
CA LEU A 298 -25.50 -13.30 -26.94
C LEU A 298 -25.96 -14.73 -26.58
N ALA A 299 -25.41 -15.31 -25.51
CA ALA A 299 -25.79 -16.65 -25.06
C ALA A 299 -27.28 -16.72 -24.69
N ALA A 300 -27.79 -15.73 -23.96
CA ALA A 300 -29.20 -15.64 -23.58
C ALA A 300 -30.15 -15.51 -24.80
N SER A 301 -29.78 -14.69 -25.79
CA SER A 301 -30.60 -14.53 -27.00
C SER A 301 -30.56 -15.78 -27.90
N TRP A 302 -29.39 -16.41 -28.02
CA TRP A 302 -29.22 -17.62 -28.82
C TRP A 302 -30.01 -18.81 -28.27
N THR A 303 -30.01 -19.01 -26.95
CA THR A 303 -30.79 -20.09 -26.31
C THR A 303 -32.28 -19.89 -26.53
N LEU A 304 -32.77 -18.65 -26.53
CA LEU A 304 -34.18 -18.32 -26.84
C LEU A 304 -34.54 -18.64 -28.30
N LEU A 305 -33.67 -18.28 -29.25
CA LEU A 305 -33.90 -18.48 -30.69
C LEU A 305 -33.90 -19.96 -31.11
N ARG A 306 -33.08 -20.81 -30.46
CA ARG A 306 -33.00 -22.24 -30.79
C ARG A 306 -34.18 -23.07 -30.29
N ARG A 307 -34.82 -22.69 -29.18
CA ARG A 307 -35.88 -23.51 -28.53
C ARG A 307 -37.21 -23.53 -29.29
N HIS A 308 -37.41 -22.67 -30.29
CA HIS A 308 -38.73 -22.35 -30.84
C HIS A 308 -39.08 -22.96 -32.21
N VAL A 309 -38.22 -23.79 -32.80
CA VAL A 309 -38.54 -24.41 -34.11
C VAL A 309 -39.35 -25.71 -33.95
N GLY A 310 -39.36 -26.34 -32.76
CA GLY A 310 -39.96 -27.67 -32.57
C GLY A 310 -41.34 -27.73 -31.88
N SER A 311 -41.76 -26.69 -31.16
CA SER A 311 -42.97 -26.78 -30.30
C SER A 311 -44.25 -26.21 -30.91
N LEU A 312 -44.21 -25.73 -32.16
CA LEU A 312 -45.41 -25.24 -32.86
C LEU A 312 -46.19 -26.33 -33.62
N VAL A 313 -45.74 -27.59 -33.58
CA VAL A 313 -46.36 -28.71 -34.35
C VAL A 313 -47.13 -29.72 -33.47
N ARG A 314 -47.24 -29.51 -32.15
CA ARG A 314 -48.09 -30.36 -31.32
C ARG A 314 -48.88 -29.54 -30.31
N ARG A 315 -50.07 -29.12 -30.74
CA ARG A 315 -51.26 -29.08 -29.90
C ARG A 315 -52.17 -30.22 -30.34
#